data_AF-A0A8J2LDZ9-F1
#
_entry.id   AF-A0A8J2LDZ9-F1
#
_cell.length_a   1.000
_cell.length_b   1.000
_cell.length_c   1.000
_cell.angle_alpha   90.00
_cell.angle_beta   90.00
_cell.angle_gamma   90.00
#
_symmetry.space_group_name_H-M   'P 1'
#
loop_
_entity.id
_entity.type
_entity.pdbx_description
1 polymer ?
#
loop_
_entity_poly.entity_id
_entity_poly.type
_entity_poly.pdbx_seq_one_letter_code
_entity_poly.pdbx_strand_id
1 'polypeptide(L)'
;IPYAKPPLGNLRFMDPLPVDKWTDVIDGREMGPECAQVNGVGLGAADVFGSEDCLHINVFAPKQLHEETLSGKRAKQPVIVYIHGGGLDILGWFQKMI
;
A
#
# COMPACT_ATOMS: atom_id res chain seq x y z
N ILE A 1 3.93 1.10 3.97
CA ILE A 1 5.38 1.08 3.64
C ILE A 1 5.55 1.42 2.15
N PRO A 2 6.33 2.45 1.78
CA PRO A 2 6.55 2.77 0.36
C PRO A 2 7.32 1.65 -0.34
N TYR A 3 6.85 1.20 -1.51
CA TYR A 3 7.56 0.20 -2.32
C TYR A 3 8.18 0.77 -3.59
N ALA A 4 7.83 2.00 -3.95
CA ALA A 4 8.37 2.73 -5.11
C ALA A 4 8.44 4.23 -4.79
N LYS A 5 9.08 5.01 -5.66
CA LYS A 5 9.00 6.48 -5.58
C LYS A 5 7.57 6.95 -5.85
N PRO A 6 7.10 8.04 -5.19
CA PRO A 6 5.83 8.65 -5.51
C PRO A 6 5.76 9.01 -7.02
N PRO A 7 4.72 8.60 -7.76
CA PRO A 7 4.59 8.85 -9.20
C PRO A 7 4.09 10.28 -9.47
N LEU A 8 4.72 11.27 -8.84
CA LEU A 8 4.34 12.68 -8.89
C LEU A 8 5.09 13.44 -9.98
N GLY A 9 4.46 14.48 -10.53
CA GLY A 9 5.09 15.39 -11.49
C GLY A 9 5.63 14.64 -12.72
N ASN A 10 6.94 14.73 -12.96
CA ASN A 10 7.59 14.08 -14.10
C ASN A 10 7.63 12.55 -14.03
N LEU A 11 7.29 11.96 -12.87
CA LEU A 11 7.16 10.50 -12.71
C LEU A 11 5.73 10.00 -13.00
N ARG A 12 4.78 10.91 -13.22
CA ARG A 12 3.42 10.54 -13.58
C ARG A 12 3.41 9.83 -14.93
N PHE A 13 2.74 8.69 -15.01
CA PHE A 13 2.66 7.82 -16.21
C PHE A 13 4.00 7.19 -16.64
N MET A 14 5.01 7.20 -15.78
CA MET A 14 6.28 6.51 -16.00
C MET A 14 6.30 5.20 -15.22
N ASP A 15 7.21 4.29 -15.60
CA ASP A 15 7.46 3.08 -14.83
C ASP A 15 7.87 3.43 -13.39
N PRO A 16 7.41 2.65 -12.38
CA PRO A 16 7.76 2.91 -10.99
C PRO A 16 9.26 2.76 -10.77
N LEU A 17 9.84 3.77 -10.12
CA LEU A 17 11.26 3.76 -9.76
C LEU A 17 11.47 3.16 -8.36
N PRO A 18 12.62 2.53 -8.10
CA PRO A 18 12.96 2.05 -6.76
C PRO A 18 12.85 3.16 -5.73
N VAL A 19 12.20 2.85 -4.59
CA VAL A 19 12.09 3.76 -3.45
C VAL A 19 13.47 4.21 -2.99
N ASP A 20 13.59 5.48 -2.62
CA ASP A 20 14.82 6.01 -2.05
C ASP A 20 15.15 5.30 -0.73
N LYS A 21 16.44 5.10 -0.46
CA LYS A 21 16.85 4.54 0.82
C LYS A 21 16.49 5.52 1.92
N TRP A 22 15.84 5.03 2.97
CA TRP A 22 15.57 5.80 4.18
C TRP A 22 16.44 5.29 5.33
N THR A 23 16.82 6.20 6.22
CA THR A 23 17.53 5.88 7.47
C THR A 23 16.62 5.97 8.68
N ASP A 24 15.56 6.76 8.58
CA ASP A 24 14.63 7.01 9.68
C ASP A 24 13.59 5.89 9.80
N VAL A 25 13.01 5.73 10.99
CA VAL A 25 11.96 4.74 11.22
C VAL A 25 10.68 5.20 10.51
N ILE A 26 10.14 4.36 9.64
CA ILE A 26 8.82 4.57 9.04
C ILE A 26 7.75 4.13 10.03
N ASP A 27 6.82 5.02 10.35
CA ASP A 27 5.62 4.66 11.10
C ASP A 27 4.69 3.81 10.24
N GLY A 28 4.60 2.52 10.56
CA GLY A 28 3.81 1.52 9.85
C GLY A 28 2.50 1.15 10.54
N ARG A 29 2.00 1.97 11.48
CA ARG A 29 0.79 1.67 12.26
C ARG A 29 -0.51 1.93 11.51
N GLU A 30 -0.47 2.81 10.52
CA GLU A 30 -1.64 3.21 9.72
C GLU A 30 -1.51 2.71 8.28
N MET A 31 -2.65 2.50 7.62
CA MET A 31 -2.66 2.23 6.19
C MET A 31 -2.17 3.46 5.41
N GLY A 32 -1.41 3.20 4.34
CA GLY A 32 -1.07 4.23 3.37
C GLY A 32 -2.30 4.77 2.62
N PRO A 33 -2.17 5.92 1.95
CA PRO A 33 -3.26 6.51 1.19
C PRO A 33 -3.67 5.62 0.00
N GLU A 34 -4.96 5.64 -0.29
CA GLU A 34 -5.55 5.04 -1.47
C GLU A 34 -5.14 5.77 -2.75
N CYS A 35 -5.00 5.05 -3.86
CA CYS A 35 -4.73 5.70 -5.15
C CYS A 35 -5.90 6.57 -5.60
N ALA A 36 -5.56 7.66 -6.30
CA ALA A 36 -6.51 8.57 -6.90
C ALA A 36 -7.51 7.80 -7.77
N GLN A 37 -8.79 7.89 -7.43
CA GLN A 37 -9.88 7.16 -8.09
C GLN A 37 -11.18 7.96 -8.02
N VAL A 38 -12.15 7.57 -8.84
CA VAL A 38 -13.46 8.21 -8.90
C VAL A 38 -14.45 7.45 -8.02
N ASN A 39 -15.15 8.15 -7.12
CA ASN A 39 -16.25 7.58 -6.37
C ASN A 39 -17.48 7.47 -7.29
N GLY A 40 -17.67 6.28 -7.88
CA GLY A 40 -18.60 6.07 -8.99
C GLY A 40 -19.49 4.85 -8.85
N VAL A 41 -20.12 4.64 -7.69
CA VAL A 41 -21.24 3.70 -7.54
C VAL A 41 -22.55 4.49 -7.38
N GLY A 42 -22.95 5.26 -8.38
CA GLY A 42 -24.22 6.01 -8.37
C GLY A 42 -24.38 7.08 -9.45
N LEU A 43 -25.64 7.49 -9.70
CA LEU A 43 -26.07 8.51 -10.68
C LEU A 43 -25.74 9.98 -10.26
N GLY A 44 -24.71 10.17 -9.42
CA GLY A 44 -24.31 11.48 -8.88
C GLY A 44 -23.06 12.06 -9.56
N ALA A 45 -22.69 13.28 -9.19
CA ALA A 45 -21.43 13.89 -9.63
C ALA A 45 -20.24 13.04 -9.13
N ALA A 46 -19.32 12.74 -10.03
CA ALA A 46 -18.14 11.94 -9.78
C ALA A 46 -17.11 12.73 -8.94
N ASP A 47 -16.98 12.41 -7.66
CA ASP A 47 -15.93 12.97 -6.81
C ASP A 47 -14.64 12.14 -6.95
N VAL A 48 -13.52 12.82 -7.18
CA VAL A 48 -12.19 12.20 -7.15
C VAL A 48 -11.67 12.23 -5.72
N PHE A 49 -11.21 11.09 -5.22
CA PHE A 49 -10.59 10.96 -3.89
C PHE A 49 -9.32 10.12 -3.96
N GLY A 50 -8.55 10.11 -2.86
CA GLY A 50 -7.25 9.42 -2.78
C GLY A 50 -6.07 10.36 -3.05
N SER A 51 -4.90 9.77 -3.30
CA SER A 51 -3.63 10.45 -3.51
C SER A 51 -2.92 9.87 -4.75
N GLU A 52 -2.14 10.69 -5.45
CA GLU A 52 -1.17 10.17 -6.44
C GLU A 52 0.06 9.55 -5.76
N ASP A 53 0.39 9.98 -4.54
CA ASP A 53 1.39 9.33 -3.71
C ASP A 53 0.78 8.13 -2.97
N CYS A 54 0.48 7.06 -3.71
CA CYS A 54 -0.25 5.89 -3.21
C CYS A 54 0.49 4.55 -3.34
N LEU A 55 1.75 4.54 -3.80
CA LEU A 55 2.53 3.31 -4.02
C LEU A 55 3.08 2.75 -2.70
N HIS A 56 2.16 2.30 -1.86
CA HIS A 56 2.38 1.76 -0.52
C HIS A 56 1.88 0.32 -0.41
N ILE A 57 2.60 -0.49 0.38
CA ILE A 57 2.19 -1.84 0.76
C ILE A 57 1.97 -1.93 2.26
N ASN A 58 1.01 -2.77 2.64
CA ASN A 58 0.73 -3.16 4.01
C ASN A 58 1.21 -4.60 4.23
N VAL A 59 1.87 -4.86 5.37
CA VAL A 59 2.40 -6.18 5.71
C VAL A 59 1.80 -6.61 7.04
N PHE A 60 1.17 -7.78 7.05
CA PHE A 60 0.60 -8.39 8.24
C PHE A 60 1.37 -9.67 8.56
N ALA A 61 1.77 -9.83 9.82
CA ALA A 61 2.52 -10.98 10.27
C ALA A 61 2.10 -11.36 11.71
N PRO A 62 2.07 -12.66 12.07
CA PRO A 62 1.87 -13.08 13.45
C PRO A 62 2.89 -12.46 14.40
N LYS A 63 2.44 -11.99 15.57
CA LYS A 63 3.29 -11.34 16.58
C LYS A 63 4.46 -12.22 17.03
N GLN A 64 4.26 -13.54 17.09
CA GLN A 64 5.28 -14.52 17.48
C GLN A 64 6.52 -14.44 16.58
N LEU A 65 6.37 -14.12 15.30
CA LEU A 65 7.49 -13.98 14.38
C LEU A 65 8.39 -12.80 14.72
N HIS A 66 7.84 -11.73 15.30
CA HIS A 66 8.62 -10.61 15.79
C HIS A 66 9.51 -11.05 16.95
N GLU A 67 8.95 -11.77 17.93
CA GLU A 67 9.68 -12.29 19.09
C GLU A 67 10.76 -13.29 18.67
N GLU A 68 10.46 -14.19 17.74
CA GLU A 68 11.43 -15.12 17.15
C GLU A 68 12.56 -14.39 16.44
N THR A 69 12.24 -13.38 15.63
CA THR A 69 13.24 -12.56 14.93
C THR A 69 14.17 -11.83 15.89
N LEU A 70 13.63 -11.24 16.97
CA LEU A 70 14.41 -10.57 18.00
C LEU A 70 15.33 -11.53 18.77
N SER A 71 14.89 -12.79 18.97
CA SER A 71 15.71 -13.84 19.60
C SER A 71 16.75 -14.48 18.67
N GLY A 72 16.88 -14.00 17.43
CA GLY A 72 17.84 -14.50 16.44
C GLY A 72 17.37 -15.76 15.69
N LYS A 73 16.17 -16.25 15.97
CA LYS A 73 15.55 -17.37 15.25
C LYS A 73 14.83 -16.84 14.02
N ARG A 74 15.51 -16.80 12.87
CA ARG A 74 14.88 -16.44 11.59
C ARG A 74 14.27 -17.68 10.93
N ALA A 75 13.05 -18.04 11.32
CA ALA A 75 12.27 -19.02 10.59
C ALA A 75 11.66 -18.36 9.33
N LYS A 76 11.93 -18.92 8.15
CA LYS A 76 11.23 -18.50 6.92
C LYS A 76 9.78 -18.95 6.99
N GLN A 77 8.86 -18.05 6.72
CA GLN A 77 7.43 -18.34 6.67
C GLN A 77 6.92 -18.23 5.22
N PRO A 78 5.86 -18.96 4.85
CA PRO A 78 5.15 -18.72 3.60
C PRO A 78 4.63 -17.27 3.54
N VAL A 79 4.75 -16.64 2.37
CA VAL A 79 4.27 -15.28 2.12
C VAL A 79 3.11 -15.33 1.14
N ILE A 80 2.01 -14.67 1.48
CA ILE A 80 0.87 -14.48 0.58
C ILE A 80 0.92 -13.03 0.08
N VAL A 81 0.83 -12.86 -1.24
CA VAL A 81 0.73 -11.55 -1.88
C VAL A 81 -0.69 -11.41 -2.42
N TYR A 82 -1.41 -10.40 -1.94
CA TYR A 82 -2.78 -10.10 -2.36
C TYR A 82 -2.79 -8.87 -3.26
N ILE A 83 -3.41 -9.00 -4.43
CA ILE A 83 -3.64 -7.92 -5.38
C ILE A 83 -5.14 -7.63 -5.35
N HIS A 84 -5.53 -6.42 -4.96
CA HIS A 84 -6.94 -6.06 -4.83
C HIS A 84 -7.65 -6.02 -6.19
N GLY A 85 -8.97 -6.21 -6.17
CA GLY A 85 -9.83 -6.04 -7.35
C GLY A 85 -10.21 -4.57 -7.60
N GLY A 86 -11.30 -4.36 -8.34
CA GLY A 86 -11.86 -3.02 -8.60
C GLY A 86 -11.71 -2.52 -10.05
N GLY A 87 -11.52 -3.44 -11.00
CA GLY A 87 -11.65 -3.14 -12.43
C GLY A 87 -10.59 -2.20 -13.00
N LEU A 88 -9.46 -2.01 -12.29
CA LEU A 88 -8.37 -1.07 -12.60
C LEU A 88 -8.71 0.41 -12.37
N ASP A 89 -9.93 0.73 -11.96
CA ASP A 89 -10.40 2.12 -11.84
C ASP A 89 -10.76 2.53 -10.40
N ILE A 90 -11.04 1.56 -9.52
CA ILE A 90 -11.35 1.80 -8.10
C ILE A 90 -10.65 0.78 -7.19
N LEU A 91 -10.45 1.14 -5.94
CA LEU A 91 -10.10 0.20 -4.87
C LEU A 91 -11.36 -0.55 -4.41
N GLY A 92 -11.23 -1.85 -4.18
CA GLY A 92 -12.32 -2.66 -3.63
C GLY A 92 -12.66 -2.24 -2.20
N TRP A 93 -13.94 -2.06 -1.89
CA TRP A 93 -14.51 -1.62 -0.60
C TRP A 93 -14.10 -2.44 0.65
N PHE A 94 -13.40 -3.56 0.48
CA PHE A 94 -13.10 -4.50 1.55
C PHE A 94 -11.91 -4.12 2.43
N GLN A 95 -11.11 -3.13 2.06
CA GLN A 95 -9.83 -2.88 2.72
C GLN A 95 -9.93 -2.06 4.02
N LYS A 96 -11.09 -1.44 4.32
CA LYS A 96 -11.34 -0.67 5.56
C LYS A 96 -12.11 -1.43 6.65
N MET A 97 -12.46 -2.70 6.45
CA MET A 97 -13.31 -3.48 7.37
C MET A 97 -12.54 -4.41 8.33
N ILE A 98 -11.21 -4.33 8.39
CA ILE A 98 -10.36 -5.06 9.34
C ILE A 98 -9.57 -4.04 10.14
#